data_AF-A0A1F7PKQ4-F1
#
_entry.id   AF-A0A1F7PKQ4-F1
#
_cell.length_a   1.000
_cell.length_b   1.000
_cell.length_c   1.000
_cell.angle_alpha   90.00
_cell.angle_beta   90.00
_cell.angle_gamma   90.00
#
_symmetry.space_group_name_H-M   'P 1'
#
loop_
_entity.id
_entity.type
_entity.pdbx_description
1 polymer ?
#
loop_
_entity_poly.entity_id
_entity_poly.type
_entity_poly.pdbx_seq_one_letter_code
_entity_poly.pdbx_strand_id
1 'polypeptide(L)' 'MVASLWNVNDVATRDLMFAFHRALRSGGRAAALQQAQRALLGSPATAHPFYWAPFILIGAR' A
#
# COMPACT_ATOMS: atom_id res chain seq x y z
N MET A 1 5.07 -7.73 8.38
CA MET A 1 5.34 -7.90 6.93
C MET A 1 4.15 -7.35 6.15
N VAL A 2 4.39 -6.80 4.95
CA VAL A 2 3.32 -6.45 4.00
C VAL A 2 3.33 -7.51 2.90
N ALA A 3 2.17 -8.08 2.59
CA ALA A 3 1.99 -9.06 1.53
C ALA A 3 0.76 -8.71 0.68
N SER A 4 0.75 -9.10 -0.59
CA SER A 4 -0.40 -8.94 -1.49
C SER A 4 -1.18 -10.26 -1.61
N LEU A 5 -2.51 -10.18 -1.60
CA LEU A 5 -3.41 -11.34 -1.78
C LEU A 5 -3.49 -11.85 -3.22
N TRP A 6 -3.23 -11.01 -4.22
CA TRP A 6 -3.11 -11.38 -5.63
C TRP A 6 -1.92 -10.69 -6.28
N ASN A 7 -1.60 -11.10 -7.51
CA ASN A 7 -0.53 -10.50 -8.28
C ASN A 7 -0.97 -9.11 -8.77
N VAL A 8 -0.34 -8.05 -8.27
CA VAL A 8 -0.63 -6.66 -8.65
C VAL A 8 0.43 -6.21 -9.65
N ASN A 9 0.04 -5.39 -10.62
CA ASN A 9 0.96 -4.79 -11.60
C ASN A 9 2.17 -4.13 -10.90
N ASP A 10 3.38 -4.36 -11.44
CA ASP A 10 4.65 -3.92 -10.85
C ASP A 10 4.73 -2.41 -10.57
N VAL A 11 4.12 -1.57 -11.43
CA VAL A 11 4.15 -0.12 -11.27
C VAL A 11 3.35 0.33 -10.04
N ALA A 12 2.13 -0.19 -9.90
CA ALA A 12 1.28 0.13 -8.75
C ALA A 12 1.85 -0.43 -7.44
N THR A 13 2.44 -1.63 -7.48
CA THR A 13 3.14 -2.22 -6.33
C THR A 13 4.32 -1.36 -5.89
N ARG A 14 5.13 -0.88 -6.84
CA ARG A 14 6.25 0.01 -6.57
C ARG A 14 5.80 1.31 -5.90
N ASP A 15 4.79 1.96 -6.47
CA ASP A 15 4.30 3.24 -5.97
C ASP A 15 3.68 3.11 -4.57
N LEU A 16 2.97 2.00 -4.31
CA LEU A 16 2.44 1.68 -2.98
C LEU A 16 3.56 1.43 -1.96
N MET A 17 4.60 0.69 -2.31
CA MET A 17 5.74 0.44 -1.41
C MET A 17 6.53 1.73 -1.13
N PHE A 18 6.71 2.61 -2.12
CA PHE A 18 7.31 3.93 -1.89
C PHE A 18 6.50 4.77 -0.92
N ALA A 19 5.18 4.84 -1.11
CA ALA A 19 4.28 5.56 -0.21
C ALA A 19 4.29 4.96 1.20
N PHE A 20 4.28 3.63 1.30
CA PHE A 20 4.34 2.89 2.55
C PHE A 20 5.63 3.17 3.33
N HIS A 21 6.80 3.02 2.70
CA HIS A 21 8.10 3.29 3.34
C HIS A 21 8.27 4.76 3.72
N ARG A 22 7.69 5.69 2.94
CA ARG A 22 7.67 7.11 3.29
C ARG A 22 6.86 7.35 4.57
N ALA A 23 5.65 6.81 4.64
CA ALA A 23 4.75 6.96 5.78
C ALA A 23 5.24 6.20 7.04
N LEU A 24 6.02 5.13 6.86
CA LEU A 24 6.60 4.35 7.95
C LEU A 24 7.62 5.16 8.76
N ARG A 25 8.25 6.18 8.18
CA ARG A 25 9.19 7.06 8.91
C ARG A 25 8.49 7.97 9.92
N SER A 26 7.18 8.16 9.78
CA SER A 26 6.37 9.09 10.57
C SER A 26 5.35 8.40 11.49
N GLY A 27 5.30 7.06 11.52
CA GLY A 27 4.30 6.35 12.32
C GLY A 27 4.34 4.82 12.26
N GLY A 28 3.33 4.18 12.84
CA GLY A 28 3.22 2.72 12.89
C GLY A 28 2.88 2.09 11.53
N ARG A 29 3.24 0.82 11.35
CA ARG A 29 3.08 0.07 10.08
C ARG A 29 1.63 0.07 9.56
N ALA A 30 0.63 0.01 10.44
CA ALA A 30 -0.78 0.05 10.05
C ALA A 30 -1.19 1.42 9.47
N ALA A 31 -0.78 2.51 10.13
CA ALA A 31 -1.03 3.87 9.64
C ALA A 31 -0.31 4.14 8.31
N ALA A 32 0.92 3.61 8.17
CA ALA A 32 1.70 3.72 6.94
C ALA A 32 1.03 3.00 5.76
N LEU A 33 0.49 1.81 5.99
CA LEU A 33 -0.26 1.07 4.95
C LEU A 33 -1.55 1.80 4.55
N GLN A 34 -2.30 2.32 5.52
CA GLN A 34 -3.51 3.09 5.25
C GLN A 34 -3.21 4.35 4.42
N GLN A 35 -2.13 5.08 4.73
CA GLN A 35 -1.72 6.25 3.95
C GLN A 35 -1.30 5.86 2.53
N ALA A 36 -0.56 4.76 2.36
CA ALA A 36 -0.17 4.27 1.05
C ALA A 36 -1.37 3.90 0.17
N GLN A 37 -2.36 3.19 0.75
CA GLN A 37 -3.59 2.84 0.04
C GLN A 37 -4.40 4.08 -0.37
N ARG A 38 -4.51 5.08 0.51
CA ARG A 38 -5.18 6.35 0.20
C ARG A 38 -4.46 7.14 -0.89
N ALA A 39 -3.14 7.10 -0.92
CA ALA A 39 -2.36 7.76 -1.97
C ALA A 39 -2.65 7.17 -3.36
N LEU A 40 -2.76 5.85 -3.46
CA LEU A 40 -3.12 5.18 -4.72
C LEU A 40 -4.59 5.40 -5.09
N LEU A 41 -5.49 5.41 -4.10
CA LEU A 41 -6.90 5.71 -4.32
C LEU A 41 -7.11 7.12 -4.89
N GLY A 42 -6.29 8.10 -4.49
CA GLY A 42 -6.36 9.47 -4.95
C GLY A 42 -5.85 9.72 -6.37
N SER A 43 -5.21 8.72 -7.01
CA SER A 43 -4.71 8.83 -8.38
C SER A 43 -5.64 8.11 -9.37
N PRO A 44 -6.14 8.76 -10.43
CA PRO A 44 -7.04 8.13 -11.40
C PRO A 44 -6.49 6.85 -12.04
N ALA A 45 -5.17 6.76 -12.22
CA ALA A 45 -4.51 5.60 -12.82
C ALA A 45 -4.52 4.36 -11.89
N THR A 46 -4.62 4.56 -10.58
CA THR A 46 -4.54 3.50 -9.56
C THR A 46 -5.75 3.44 -8.63
N ALA A 47 -6.81 4.21 -8.91
CA ALA A 47 -8.00 4.29 -8.07
C ALA A 47 -8.74 2.94 -7.95
N HIS A 48 -8.65 2.10 -8.97
CA HIS A 48 -9.29 0.79 -8.97
C HIS A 48 -8.77 -0.10 -7.82
N PRO A 49 -9.63 -0.74 -7.02
CA PRO A 49 -9.24 -1.53 -5.84
C PRO A 49 -8.18 -2.60 -6.10
N PHE A 50 -8.11 -3.11 -7.33
CA PHE A 50 -7.08 -4.04 -7.78
C PHE A 50 -5.65 -3.62 -7.39
N TYR A 51 -5.36 -2.32 -7.37
CA TYR A 51 -4.02 -1.77 -7.16
C TYR A 51 -3.62 -1.56 -5.69
N TRP A 52 -4.56 -1.52 -4.74
CA TRP A 52 -4.26 -1.14 -3.35
C TRP A 52 -4.95 -2.01 -2.29
N ALA A 53 -6.11 -2.62 -2.62
CA ALA A 53 -6.85 -3.48 -1.70
C ALA A 53 -6.14 -4.80 -1.29
N PRO A 54 -5.27 -5.43 -2.09
CA PRO A 54 -4.70 -6.72 -1.71
C PRO A 54 -3.60 -6.61 -0.66
N PHE A 55 -3.07 -5.42 -0.40
CA PHE A 55 -1.95 -5.23 0.52
C PHE A 55 -2.45 -5.30 1.95
N ILE A 56 -1.99 -6.32 2.67
CA ILE A 56 -2.32 -6.57 4.07
C ILE A 56 -1.06 -6.59 4.93
N LEU A 57 -1.22 -6.20 6.19
CA LEU A 57 -0.18 -6.29 7.20
C LEU A 57 -0.29 -7.62 7.95
N ILE A 58 0.76 -8.45 7.89
CA ILE A 58 0.85 -9.73 8.61
C ILE A 58 1.90 -9.60 9.73
N GLY A 59 1.55 -10.02 10.95
CA GLY A 59 2.48 -10.04 12.08
C GLY A 59 2.59 -8.73 12.85
N ALA A 60 1.45 -8.09 13.17
CA ALA A 60 1.39 -7.07 14.21
C ALA A 60 1.25 -7.73 15.59
N ARG A 61 2.33 -8.39 16.03
CA ARG A 61 2.54 -8.78 17.43
C ARG A 61 4.00 -8.57 17.79
#